data_AF-A0A221ZTJ9-F1
#
_entry.id   AF-A0A221ZTJ9-F1
#
_cell.length_a   1.000
_cell.length_b   1.000
_cell.length_c   1.000
_cell.angle_alpha   90.00
_cell.angle_beta   90.00
_cell.angle_gamma   90.00
#
_symmetry.space_group_name_H-M   'P 1'
#
loop_
_entity.id
_entity.type
_entity.pdbx_description
1 polymer ?
#
loop_
_entity_poly.entity_id
_entity_poly.type
_entity_poly.pdbx_seq_one_letter_code
_entity_poly.pdbx_strand_id
1 'polypeptide(L)' 'MPRAPRCRAVRALLRGRYREVLPLATFMRRLGPQGRRLVRRGDPAAFRALVAQCLVCVPWDARPAPVGPSFRQTTLQ' A
#
# COMPACT_ATOMS: atom_id res chain seq x y z
N MET A 1 -18.63 13.66 3.24
CA MET A 1 -18.54 12.21 2.88
C MET A 1 -18.50 11.38 4.15
N PRO A 2 -19.36 10.35 4.30
CA PRO A 2 -19.32 9.52 5.48
C PRO A 2 -18.07 8.63 5.43
N ARG A 3 -17.21 8.71 6.45
CA ARG A 3 -16.13 7.74 6.64
C ARG A 3 -16.82 6.40 6.95
N ALA A 4 -16.83 5.50 5.97
CA ALA A 4 -17.53 4.22 6.09
C ALA A 4 -17.16 3.51 7.41
N PRO A 5 -18.12 3.29 8.33
CA PRO A 5 -17.86 2.65 9.62
C PRO A 5 -17.33 1.21 9.49
N ARG A 6 -17.62 0.55 8.35
CA ARG A 6 -17.15 -0.79 7.99
C ARG A 6 -15.63 -0.94 7.96
N CYS A 7 -14.88 0.15 7.76
CA CYS A 7 -13.42 0.12 7.74
C CYS A 7 -12.77 -0.14 9.11
N ARG A 8 -13.43 0.18 10.23
CA ARG A 8 -12.79 0.05 11.56
C ARG A 8 -12.59 -1.41 11.97
N ALA A 9 -13.63 -2.25 11.81
CA ALA A 9 -13.56 -3.67 12.13
C ALA A 9 -12.53 -4.40 11.25
N VAL A 10 -12.54 -4.13 9.94
CA VAL A 10 -11.54 -4.70 9.01
C VAL A 10 -10.14 -4.26 9.38
N ARG A 11 -9.91 -2.98 9.71
CA ARG A 11 -8.59 -2.50 10.17
C ARG A 11 -8.15 -3.16 11.47
N ALA A 12 -9.08 -3.38 12.41
CA ALA A 12 -8.76 -4.07 13.67
C ALA A 12 -8.34 -5.52 13.40
N LEU A 13 -9.08 -6.24 12.55
CA LEU A 13 -8.73 -7.60 12.13
C LEU A 13 -7.36 -7.65 11.46
N LEU A 14 -7.09 -6.75 10.51
CA LEU A 14 -5.81 -6.68 9.81
C LEU A 14 -4.65 -6.40 10.77
N ARG A 15 -4.84 -5.52 11.76
CA ARG A 15 -3.80 -5.24 12.78
C ARG A 15 -3.47 -6.43 13.67
N GLY A 16 -4.37 -7.39 13.82
CA GLY A 16 -4.09 -8.64 14.52
C GLY A 16 -3.27 -9.64 13.70
N ARG A 17 -3.19 -9.46 12.37
CA ARG A 17 -2.52 -10.40 11.44
C ARG A 17 -1.28 -9.83 10.76
N TYR A 18 -1.19 -8.51 10.66
CA TYR A 18 -0.13 -7.79 9.98
C TYR A 18 0.59 -6.87 10.95
N ARG A 19 1.91 -6.74 10.76
CA ARG A 19 2.76 -5.85 11.55
C ARG A 19 2.39 -4.38 11.34
N GLU A 20 2.12 -4.00 10.09
CA GLU A 20 1.68 -2.65 9.76
C GLU A 20 0.43 -2.70 8.88
N VAL A 21 -0.51 -1.79 9.15
CA VAL A 21 -1.69 -1.55 8.32
C VAL A 21 -1.80 -0.05 8.11
N LEU A 22 -1.52 0.39 6.89
CA LEU A 22 -1.36 1.81 6.54
C LEU A 22 -2.35 2.21 5.44
N PRO A 23 -2.86 3.45 5.44
CA PRO A 23 -3.51 4.00 4.25
C PRO A 23 -2.55 4.03 3.07
N LEU A 24 -3.03 3.72 1.85
CA LEU A 24 -2.20 3.71 0.65
C LEU A 24 -1.47 5.05 0.43
N ALA A 25 -2.15 6.19 0.66
CA ALA A 25 -1.54 7.51 0.57
C ALA A 25 -0.38 7.72 1.57
N THR A 26 -0.45 7.11 2.77
CA THR A 26 0.64 7.16 3.74
C THR A 26 1.80 6.28 3.31
N PHE A 27 1.53 5.09 2.79
CA PHE A 27 2.54 4.20 2.26
C PHE A 27 3.31 4.85 1.09
N MET A 28 2.60 5.44 0.13
CA MET A 28 3.24 6.12 -1.00
C MET A 28 4.13 7.29 -0.58
N ARG A 29 3.77 8.03 0.49
CA ARG A 29 4.65 9.08 1.02
C ARG A 29 5.99 8.52 1.53
N ARG A 30 6.03 7.27 2.02
CA ARG A 30 7.26 6.60 2.45
C ARG A 30 8.13 6.14 1.28
N LEU A 31 7.52 5.89 0.10
CA LEU A 31 8.25 5.53 -1.13
C LEU A 31 8.98 6.71 -1.79
N GLY A 32 8.87 7.92 -1.24
CA GLY A 32 9.62 9.08 -1.71
C GLY A 32 8.92 9.85 -2.85
N PRO A 33 9.68 10.58 -3.69
CA PRO A 33 9.15 11.57 -4.64
C PRO A 33 8.14 11.01 -5.65
N GLN A 34 8.35 9.76 -6.09
CA GLN A 34 7.47 9.08 -7.04
C GLN A 34 6.10 8.79 -6.43
N GLY A 35 6.05 8.40 -5.16
CA GLY A 35 4.81 8.10 -4.47
C GLY A 35 3.92 9.32 -4.21
N ARG A 36 4.49 10.53 -4.16
CA ARG A 36 3.72 11.79 -4.07
C ARG A 36 2.86 12.06 -5.30
N ARG A 37 3.09 11.37 -6.42
CA ARG A 37 2.32 11.50 -7.65
C ARG A 37 1.07 10.60 -7.69
N LEU A 38 0.84 9.74 -6.69
CA LEU A 38 -0.31 8.81 -6.70
C LEU A 38 -1.65 9.54 -6.79
N VAL A 39 -1.79 10.67 -6.08
CA VAL A 39 -3.00 11.50 -6.13
C VAL A 39 -2.60 12.93 -6.43
N ARG A 40 -3.06 13.44 -7.57
CA ARG A 40 -2.86 14.82 -8.03
C ARG A 40 -4.11 15.65 -7.75
N ARG A 41 -3.92 16.97 -7.66
CA ARG A 41 -5.00 17.92 -7.29
C ARG A 41 -6.14 17.95 -8.32
N GLY A 42 -5.89 17.52 -9.56
CA GLY A 42 -6.88 17.42 -10.64
C GLY A 42 -7.56 16.05 -10.79
N ASP A 43 -7.24 15.06 -9.95
CA ASP A 43 -7.82 13.74 -10.12
C ASP A 43 -9.32 13.72 -9.77
N PRO A 44 -10.11 12.87 -10.45
CA PRO A 44 -11.54 12.71 -10.17
C PRO A 44 -11.80 12.40 -8.69
N ALA A 45 -12.86 12.99 -8.13
CA ALA A 45 -13.24 12.77 -6.74
C ALA A 45 -13.45 11.28 -6.40
N ALA A 46 -14.01 10.51 -7.35
CA ALA A 46 -14.18 9.06 -7.21
C ALA A 46 -12.83 8.32 -7.07
N PHE A 47 -11.82 8.69 -7.87
CA PHE A 47 -10.48 8.11 -7.76
C PHE A 47 -9.85 8.45 -6.41
N ARG A 48 -9.93 9.71 -5.98
CA ARG A 48 -9.44 10.15 -4.66
C ARG A 48 -10.12 9.39 -3.52
N ALA A 49 -11.42 9.13 -3.65
CA ALA A 49 -12.20 8.36 -2.69
C ALA A 49 -11.81 6.88 -2.67
N LEU A 50 -11.52 6.28 -3.82
CA LEU A 50 -11.03 4.91 -3.94
C LEU A 50 -9.66 4.79 -3.26
N VAL A 51 -8.70 5.65 -3.62
CA VAL A 51 -7.36 5.65 -3.01
C VAL A 51 -7.41 5.84 -1.50
N ALA A 52 -8.33 6.67 -0.99
CA ALA A 52 -8.53 6.86 0.45
C ALA A 52 -9.08 5.62 1.18
N GLN A 53 -9.71 4.68 0.46
CA GLN A 53 -10.21 3.42 1.00
C GLN A 53 -9.17 2.30 0.95
N CYS A 54 -8.14 2.42 0.09
CA CYS A 54 -7.08 1.42 -0.03
C CYS A 54 -6.20 1.35 1.23
N LEU A 55 -5.87 0.12 1.63
CA LEU A 55 -4.96 -0.19 2.72
C LEU A 55 -3.78 -1.00 2.19
N VAL A 56 -2.61 -0.78 2.79
CA VAL A 56 -1.40 -1.56 2.57
C VAL A 56 -1.07 -2.27 3.88
N CYS A 57 -0.88 -3.59 3.78
CA CYS A 57 -0.60 -4.46 4.91
C CYS A 57 0.81 -5.02 4.78
N VAL A 58 1.62 -4.89 5.82
CA VAL A 58 2.98 -5.43 5.88
C VAL A 58 2.97 -6.63 6.83
N PRO A 59 3.24 -7.86 6.35
CA PRO A 59 3.31 -9.03 7.22
C PRO A 59 4.52 -8.94 8.16
N TRP A 60 4.50 -9.71 9.24
CA TRP A 60 5.60 -9.79 10.20
C TRP A 60 6.91 -10.23 9.54
N ASP A 61 6.82 -11.23 8.66
CA ASP A 61 7.97 -11.80 7.95
C ASP A 61 8.25 -11.13 6.61
N ALA A 62 7.82 -9.87 6.45
CA ALA A 62 8.16 -9.08 5.27
C ALA A 62 9.68 -8.90 5.20
N ARG A 63 10.35 -9.70 4.35
CA ARG A 63 11.74 -9.45 4.01
C ARG A 63 11.82 -8.20 3.14
N PRO A 64 12.85 -7.36 3.33
CA PRO A 64 13.11 -6.26 2.41
C PRO A 64 13.23 -6.82 0.99
N ALA A 65 12.69 -6.09 0.01
CA ALA A 65 12.86 -6.45 -1.39
C ALA A 65 14.36 -6.60 -1.68
N PRO A 66 14.78 -7.65 -2.41
CA PRO A 66 16.16 -7.78 -2.84
C PRO A 66 16.59 -6.47 -3.50
N VAL A 67 17.76 -5.97 -3.11
CA VAL A 67 18.27 -4.69 -3.61
C VAL A 67 18.69 -4.89 -5.07
N GLY A 68 17.77 -4.60 -5.99
CA GLY A 68 18.00 -4.65 -7.44
C GLY A 68 17.46 -5.91 -8.12
N PRO A 69 17.01 -5.80 -9.38
CA PRO A 69 16.66 -6.96 -10.18
C PRO A 69 17.93 -7.78 -10.47
N SER A 70 18.01 -9.01 -9.94
CA SER A 70 19.01 -9.98 -10.38
C SER A 70 18.43 -10.77 -11.56
N PHE A 71 18.92 -10.52 -12.77
CA PHE A 71 18.63 -11.39 -13.91
C PHE A 71 19.50 -12.64 -13.80
N ARG A 72 18.90 -13.80 -13.47
CA ARG A 72 19.57 -15.10 -13.61
C ARG A 72 19.06 -15.78 -14.85
N GLN A 73 19.88 -15.83 -15.88
CA GLN A 73 19.66 -16.69 -17.03
C GLN A 73 19.92 -18.14 -16.59
N THR A 74 18.87 -18.95 -16.51
CA THR A 74 18.98 -20.39 -16.27
C THR A 74 19.13 -21.10 -17.61
N THR A 75 20.30 -21.70 -17.88
CA THR A 75 20.44 -22.71 -18.92
C THR A 75 19.90 -24.03 -18.41
N LEU A 76 19.02 -24.67 -19.17
CA LEU A 76 18.59 -26.05 -18.95
C LEU A 76 19.82 -26.96 -18.97
N GLN A 77 19.99 -27.78 -17.94
CA GLN A 77 20.89 -28.94 -17.95
C GLN A 77 20.09 -30.19 -18.28
#